data_AF-A0ABD5LT41-F1
#
_entry.id   AF-A0ABD5LT41-F1
#
_cell.length_a   1.000
_cell.length_b   1.000
_cell.length_c   1.000
_cell.angle_alpha   90.00
_cell.angle_beta   90.00
_cell.angle_gamma   90.00
#
_symmetry.space_group_name_H-M   'P 1'
#
loop_
_entity.id
_entity.type
_entity.pdbx_description
1 polymer ?
#
loop_
_entity_poly.entity_id
_entity_poly.type
_entity_poly.pdbx_seq_one_letter_code
_entity_poly.pdbx_strand_id
1 'polypeptide(L)'
;MITDTFTLRGILTKMGYQRGPAEDGGSFSHYYKFFSSLNYYVNIGFSGSYVPEENIPAVLFDLSFEKDQQNYWDRNNIELKQVPPILLAESYADYLKVAEACAGFDPEWEKKTPW
;
A
#
# COMPACT_ATOMS: atom_id res chain seq x y z
N MET A 1 -1.73 -8.48 -7.03
CA MET A 1 -2.63 -8.41 -8.21
C MET A 1 -2.19 -7.25 -9.09
N ILE A 2 -2.29 -7.35 -10.42
CA ILE A 2 -1.74 -6.34 -11.34
C ILE A 2 -2.76 -5.23 -11.65
N THR A 3 -2.26 -4.00 -11.74
CA THR A 3 -2.97 -2.76 -12.13
C THR A 3 -1.92 -1.73 -12.58
N ASP A 4 -2.20 -0.43 -12.45
CA ASP A 4 -1.28 0.67 -12.70
C ASP A 4 -1.18 1.65 -11.51
N THR A 5 -0.08 2.41 -11.46
CA THR A 5 0.21 3.34 -10.35
C THR A 5 -0.82 4.46 -10.22
N PHE A 6 -1.43 4.92 -11.32
CA PHE A 6 -2.41 5.99 -11.28
C PHE A 6 -3.76 5.51 -10.74
N THR A 7 -4.16 4.29 -11.07
CA THR A 7 -5.34 3.61 -10.52
C THR A 7 -5.19 3.43 -9.01
N LEU A 8 -4.05 2.89 -8.55
CA LEU A 8 -3.76 2.75 -7.11
C LEU A 8 -3.82 4.10 -6.40
N ARG A 9 -3.08 5.10 -6.90
CA ARG A 9 -3.08 6.46 -6.33
C ARG A 9 -4.49 7.03 -6.23
N GLY A 10 -5.25 6.94 -7.32
CA GLY A 10 -6.59 7.52 -7.41
C GLY A 10 -7.57 6.93 -6.40
N ILE A 11 -7.52 5.62 -6.18
CA ILE A 11 -8.40 4.94 -5.20
C ILE A 11 -7.94 5.24 -3.77
N LEU A 12 -6.65 5.08 -3.49
CA LEU A 12 -6.08 5.22 -2.15
C LEU A 12 -6.20 6.66 -1.62
N THR A 13 -5.92 7.66 -2.46
CA THR A 13 -6.06 9.08 -2.08
C THR A 13 -7.51 9.45 -1.81
N LYS A 14 -8.49 8.93 -2.58
CA LYS A 14 -9.92 9.13 -2.30
C LYS A 14 -10.36 8.52 -0.96
N MET A 15 -9.69 7.46 -0.51
CA MET A 15 -9.93 6.84 0.81
C MET A 15 -9.13 7.50 1.95
N GLY A 16 -8.37 8.55 1.65
CA GLY A 16 -7.60 9.33 2.61
C GLY A 16 -6.23 8.74 2.95
N TYR A 17 -5.72 7.79 2.14
CA TYR A 17 -4.35 7.33 2.28
C TYR A 17 -3.39 8.34 1.63
N GLN A 18 -2.23 8.49 2.25
CA GLN A 18 -1.14 9.35 1.83
C GLN A 18 -0.02 8.50 1.24
N ARG A 19 0.71 9.07 0.29
CA ARG A 19 1.91 8.45 -0.27
C ARG A 19 2.97 8.30 0.83
N GLY A 20 3.60 7.13 0.91
CA GLY A 20 4.80 6.93 1.73
C GLY A 20 5.93 7.88 1.34
N PRO A 21 6.92 8.10 2.22
CA PRO A 21 8.10 8.89 1.87
C PRO A 21 8.81 8.28 0.65
N ALA A 22 9.50 9.13 -0.12
CA ALA A 22 10.40 8.61 -1.14
C ALA A 22 11.63 7.98 -0.45
N GLU A 23 12.00 6.79 -0.90
CA GLU A 23 13.18 6.03 -0.49
C GLU A 23 14.37 6.39 -1.42
N ASP A 24 15.43 5.58 -1.36
CA ASP A 24 16.59 5.76 -2.22
C ASP A 24 16.23 5.63 -3.71
N GLY A 25 16.80 6.48 -4.55
CA GLY A 25 16.44 6.58 -5.97
C GLY A 25 15.10 7.28 -6.26
N GLY A 26 14.45 7.87 -5.26
CA GLY A 26 13.23 8.65 -5.46
C GLY A 26 11.97 7.81 -5.69
N SER A 27 12.00 6.53 -5.34
CA SER A 27 10.85 5.62 -5.42
C SER A 27 10.07 5.55 -4.10
N PHE A 28 8.87 5.00 -4.10
CA PHE A 28 8.12 4.65 -2.90
C PHE A 28 7.27 3.41 -3.16
N SER A 29 6.96 2.65 -2.11
CA SER A 29 6.37 1.30 -2.21
C SER A 29 5.07 1.09 -1.43
N HIS A 30 4.54 2.14 -0.81
CA HIS A 30 3.31 2.04 -0.04
C HIS A 30 2.54 3.36 0.03
N TYR A 31 1.25 3.21 0.32
CA TYR A 31 0.42 4.29 0.85
C TYR A 31 0.05 3.97 2.30
N TYR A 32 -0.06 4.99 3.14
CA TYR A 32 -0.40 4.83 4.54
C TYR A 32 -1.56 5.72 4.96
N LYS A 33 -2.29 5.32 6.00
CA LYS A 33 -3.29 6.12 6.69
C LYS A 33 -3.08 6.01 8.19
N PHE A 34 -3.03 7.14 8.88
CA PHE A 34 -2.83 7.18 10.32
C PHE A 34 -4.15 7.31 11.07
N PHE A 35 -4.42 6.38 11.99
CA PHE A 35 -5.59 6.35 12.86
C PHE A 35 -5.18 6.83 14.25
N SER A 36 -5.26 8.15 14.46
CA SER A 36 -4.75 8.82 15.66
C SER A 36 -5.37 8.33 16.97
N SER A 37 -6.65 7.98 16.98
CA SER A 37 -7.36 7.46 18.16
C SER A 37 -6.83 6.12 18.66
N LEU A 38 -6.21 5.33 17.78
CA LEU A 38 -5.65 4.01 18.10
C LEU A 38 -4.11 4.01 18.10
N ASN A 39 -3.50 5.10 17.63
CA ASN A 39 -2.08 5.21 17.31
C ASN A 39 -1.62 4.04 16.42
N TYR A 40 -2.18 3.94 15.21
CA TYR A 40 -1.78 2.96 14.20
C TYR A 40 -1.59 3.61 12.84
N TYR A 41 -0.54 3.20 12.15
CA TYR A 41 -0.40 3.33 10.71
C TYR A 41 -0.95 2.08 10.06
N VAL A 42 -1.81 2.26 9.07
CA VAL A 42 -2.29 1.22 8.16
C VAL A 42 -1.61 1.44 6.83
N ASN A 43 -0.94 0.42 6.32
CA ASN A 43 -0.19 0.50 5.07
C ASN A 43 -0.77 -0.44 4.03
N ILE A 44 -0.86 0.04 2.80
CA ILE A 44 -1.14 -0.77 1.62
C ILE A 44 0.12 -0.76 0.75
N GLY A 45 0.76 -1.94 0.66
CA GLY A 45 1.99 -2.17 -0.06
C GLY A 45 1.77 -2.52 -1.53
N PHE A 46 2.66 -2.03 -2.39
CA PHE A 46 2.66 -2.34 -3.82
C PHE A 46 4.08 -2.38 -4.37
N SER A 47 4.24 -2.79 -5.63
CA SER A 47 5.55 -2.93 -6.29
C SER A 47 6.38 -1.65 -6.29
N GLY A 48 5.72 -0.49 -6.31
CA GLY A 48 6.35 0.82 -6.19
C GLY A 48 6.07 1.76 -7.35
N SER A 49 6.49 3.01 -7.19
CA SER A 49 6.47 4.08 -8.21
C SER A 49 7.58 5.09 -7.95
N TYR A 50 7.95 5.90 -8.95
CA TYR A 50 8.92 6.99 -8.84
C TYR A 50 8.27 8.33 -8.46
N VAL A 51 9.11 9.30 -8.09
CA VAL A 51 8.77 10.72 -7.94
C VAL A 51 9.64 11.53 -8.91
N PRO A 52 9.05 12.31 -9.86
CA PRO A 52 7.62 12.48 -10.10
C PRO A 52 6.94 11.17 -10.58
N GLU A 53 5.66 11.01 -10.25
CA GLU A 53 4.91 9.79 -10.60
C GLU A 53 4.61 9.73 -12.10
N GLU A 54 4.93 8.59 -12.71
CA GLU A 54 4.52 8.19 -14.05
C GLU A 54 3.46 7.08 -13.97
N ASN A 55 2.72 6.86 -15.06
CA ASN A 55 1.75 5.77 -15.13
C ASN A 55 2.45 4.49 -15.62
N ILE A 56 2.79 3.60 -14.68
CA ILE A 56 3.50 2.35 -14.95
C ILE A 56 2.71 1.16 -14.39
N PRO A 57 2.93 -0.06 -14.91
CA PRO A 57 2.37 -1.26 -14.32
C PRO A 57 2.78 -1.39 -12.85
N ALA A 58 1.82 -1.79 -12.01
CA ALA A 58 2.01 -1.95 -10.58
C ALA A 58 1.33 -3.22 -10.07
N VAL A 59 1.90 -3.81 -9.02
CA VAL A 59 1.33 -4.97 -8.35
C VAL A 59 0.95 -4.61 -6.93
N LEU A 60 -0.32 -4.81 -6.56
CA LEU A 60 -0.79 -4.75 -5.19
C LEU A 60 -0.29 -5.97 -4.40
N PHE A 61 0.35 -5.75 -3.25
CA PHE A 61 0.93 -6.79 -2.42
C PHE A 61 0.11 -7.03 -1.14
N ASP A 62 0.32 -6.22 -0.11
CA ASP A 62 -0.11 -6.54 1.24
C ASP A 62 -0.81 -5.37 1.97
N LEU A 63 -1.42 -5.73 3.10
CA LEU A 63 -1.98 -4.84 4.10
C LEU A 63 -1.20 -5.06 5.40
N SER A 64 -0.57 -4.01 5.93
CA SER A 64 0.23 -4.09 7.16
C SER A 64 -0.13 -3.00 8.16
N PHE A 65 0.27 -3.20 9.42
CA PHE A 65 -0.06 -2.32 10.54
C PHE A 65 1.19 -2.02 11.36
N GLU A 66 1.40 -0.76 11.73
CA GLU A 66 2.57 -0.30 12.50
C GLU A 66 2.17 0.71 13.58
N LYS A 67 3.00 0.84 14.62
CA LYS A 67 2.84 1.88 15.66
C LYS A 67 3.56 3.17 15.33
N ASP A 68 4.70 3.07 14.65
CA ASP A 68 5.54 4.19 14.24
C ASP A 68 5.85 4.05 12.76
N GLN A 69 5.88 5.18 12.05
CA GLN A 69 6.17 5.18 10.62
C GLN A 69 7.64 4.80 10.39
N GLN A 70 7.86 3.63 9.78
CA GLN A 70 9.18 3.10 9.48
C GLN A 70 9.40 3.01 7.95
N ASN A 71 10.67 2.89 7.54
CA ASN A 71 11.00 2.55 6.14
C ASN A 71 10.36 1.22 5.77
N TYR A 72 9.89 1.05 4.53
CA TYR A 72 9.07 -0.12 4.17
C TYR A 72 9.81 -1.45 4.40
N TRP A 73 11.11 -1.44 4.14
CA TRP A 73 11.98 -2.61 4.23
C TRP A 73 12.46 -2.93 5.65
N ASP A 74 12.20 -2.04 6.62
CA ASP A 74 12.59 -2.19 8.03
C ASP A 74 11.37 -2.01 8.95
N ARG A 75 10.27 -2.70 8.60
CA ARG A 75 9.00 -2.58 9.33
C ARG A 75 8.90 -3.57 10.47
N ASN A 76 8.73 -3.04 11.68
CA ASN A 76 8.22 -3.80 12.81
C ASN A 76 6.68 -3.88 12.74
N ASN A 77 6.19 -4.71 11.82
CA ASN A 77 4.76 -4.94 11.64
C ASN A 77 4.12 -5.54 12.91
N ILE A 78 2.94 -5.04 13.25
CA ILE A 78 2.13 -5.55 14.35
C ILE A 78 1.45 -6.85 13.93
N GLU A 79 1.53 -7.88 14.78
CA GLU A 79 0.84 -9.15 14.56
C GLU A 79 -0.68 -8.92 14.49
N LEU A 80 -1.38 -9.58 13.55
CA LEU A 80 -2.83 -9.37 13.34
C LEU A 80 -3.68 -9.58 14.60
N LYS A 81 -3.30 -10.50 15.49
CA LYS A 81 -4.00 -10.74 16.77
C LYS A 81 -3.94 -9.55 17.74
N GLN A 82 -3.01 -8.62 17.53
CA GLN A 82 -2.84 -7.40 18.33
C GLN A 82 -3.51 -6.18 17.67
N VAL A 83 -3.98 -6.32 16.42
CA VAL A 83 -4.70 -5.24 15.71
C VAL A 83 -6.14 -5.19 16.23
N PRO A 84 -6.67 -4.02 16.61
CA PRO A 84 -8.07 -3.87 16.99
C PRO A 84 -8.99 -4.44 15.89
N PRO A 85 -9.95 -5.33 16.20
CA PRO A 85 -10.76 -6.00 15.18
C PRO A 85 -11.50 -5.05 14.24
N ILE A 86 -11.98 -3.91 14.76
CA ILE A 86 -12.64 -2.89 13.95
C ILE A 86 -11.69 -2.26 12.93
N LEU A 87 -10.46 -1.95 13.35
CA LEU A 87 -9.43 -1.38 12.47
C LEU A 87 -9.05 -2.39 11.38
N LEU A 88 -8.89 -3.66 11.74
CA LEU A 88 -8.60 -4.73 10.79
C LEU A 88 -9.73 -4.85 9.75
N ALA A 89 -10.98 -4.89 10.19
CA ALA A 89 -12.14 -5.01 9.30
C ALA A 89 -12.24 -3.83 8.33
N GLU A 90 -12.12 -2.59 8.81
CA GLU A 90 -12.16 -1.39 7.97
C GLU A 90 -11.01 -1.35 6.97
N SER A 91 -9.79 -1.61 7.43
CA SER A 91 -8.59 -1.57 6.58
C SER A 91 -8.59 -2.69 5.54
N TYR A 92 -9.11 -3.87 5.89
CA TYR A 92 -9.28 -4.97 4.96
C TYR A 92 -10.36 -4.66 3.91
N ALA A 93 -11.46 -4.01 4.30
CA ALA A 93 -12.47 -3.55 3.35
C ALA A 93 -11.90 -2.53 2.36
N ASP A 94 -11.04 -1.62 2.82
CA ASP A 94 -10.33 -0.69 1.93
C ASP A 94 -9.36 -1.42 0.99
N TYR A 95 -8.58 -2.38 1.50
CA TYR A 95 -7.73 -3.22 0.65
C TYR A 95 -8.52 -3.97 -0.43
N LEU A 96 -9.69 -4.54 -0.08
CA LEU A 96 -10.55 -5.23 -1.04
C LEU A 96 -11.07 -4.30 -2.15
N LYS A 97 -11.43 -3.05 -1.83
CA LYS A 97 -11.81 -2.06 -2.86
C LYS A 97 -10.68 -1.76 -3.85
N VAL A 98 -9.43 -1.73 -3.38
CA VAL A 98 -8.26 -1.58 -4.26
C VAL A 98 -8.07 -2.84 -5.11
N ALA A 99 -8.21 -4.01 -4.50
CA ALA A 99 -8.11 -5.31 -5.17
C ALA A 99 -9.15 -5.48 -6.29
N GLU A 100 -10.39 -4.99 -6.09
CA GLU A 100 -11.46 -5.02 -7.09
C GLU A 100 -11.11 -4.24 -8.38
N ALA A 101 -10.23 -3.23 -8.29
CA ALA A 101 -9.74 -2.48 -9.43
C ALA A 101 -8.52 -3.13 -10.13
N CYS A 102 -8.04 -4.27 -9.61
CA CYS A 102 -6.93 -5.01 -10.19
C CYS A 102 -7.43 -6.14 -11.11
N ALA A 103 -6.63 -6.51 -12.11
CA ALA A 103 -6.96 -7.59 -13.06
C ALA A 103 -6.70 -9.01 -12.50
N GLY A 104 -6.35 -9.14 -11.22
CA GLY A 104 -5.99 -10.41 -10.58
C GLY A 104 -4.48 -10.70 -10.59
N PHE A 105 -4.11 -11.95 -10.32
CA PHE A 105 -2.71 -12.39 -10.35
C PHE A 105 -2.22 -12.57 -11.79
N ASP A 106 -1.02 -12.07 -12.08
CA ASP A 106 -0.36 -12.20 -13.37
C ASP A 106 0.98 -12.90 -13.12
N PRO A 107 1.21 -14.13 -13.60
CA PRO A 107 2.45 -14.87 -13.31
C PRO A 107 3.71 -14.21 -13.89
N GLU A 108 3.56 -13.31 -14.86
CA GLU A 108 4.65 -12.62 -15.53
C GLU A 108 4.81 -11.17 -15.02
N TRP A 109 4.22 -10.84 -13.87
CA TRP A 109 4.21 -9.48 -13.33
C TRP A 109 5.61 -8.88 -13.16
N GLU A 110 6.59 -9.70 -12.75
CA GLU A 110 7.98 -9.27 -12.54
C GLU A 110 8.61 -8.70 -13.82
N LYS A 111 8.24 -9.23 -14.99
CA LYS A 111 8.75 -8.73 -16.29
C LYS A 111 8.05 -7.46 -16.76
N LYS A 112 6.96 -7.07 -16.09
CA LYS A 112 6.08 -5.95 -16.47
C LYS A 112 6.30 -4.72 -15.59
N THR A 113 6.89 -4.89 -14.41
CA THR A 113 7.21 -3.80 -13.48
C THR A 113 8.68 -3.38 -13.61
N PRO A 114 9.04 -2.13 -13.27
CA PRO A 114 10.40 -1.60 -13.48
C PRO A 114 11.42 -1.95 -12.37
N TRP A 115 11.11 -2.93 -11.51
CA TRP A 115 11.92 -3.32 -10.35
C TRP A 115 12.79 -4.53 -10.66
#